data_AF-A0A7S3QQ30-F1
#
_entry.id   AF-A0A7S3QQ30-F1
#
_cell.length_a   1.000
_cell.length_b   1.000
_cell.length_c   1.000
_cell.angle_alpha   90.00
_cell.angle_beta   90.00
_cell.angle_gamma   90.00
#
_symmetry.space_group_name_H-M   'P 1'
#
loop_
_entity.id
_entity.type
_entity.pdbx_description
1 polymer ?
#
loop_
_entity_poly.entity_id
_entity_poly.type
_entity_poly.pdbx_seq_one_letter_code
_entity_poly.pdbx_strand_id
1 'polypeptide(L)'
;MSGMPMLHVYRQILKAARFFPSIKRDRIIAEIKHDFRAKKDLTDPERLSHARELAERGLSDLQAYLPAARDAGGDISVSLKGATGKGFSGRSEKISGSAEPQKPPQDQ
;
A
#
# COMPACT_ATOMS: atom_id res chain seq x y z
N MET A 1 13.77 14.05 2.07
CA MET A 1 12.32 14.18 2.32
C MET A 1 12.01 13.55 3.67
N SER A 2 11.72 14.37 4.69
CA SER A 2 11.29 13.84 6.00
C SER A 2 9.81 13.51 5.95
N GLY A 3 9.47 12.32 5.50
CA GLY A 3 8.11 11.82 5.61
C GLY A 3 7.80 11.34 7.04
N MET A 4 6.53 11.37 7.47
CA MET A 4 6.09 10.85 8.77
C MET A 4 6.65 9.45 9.09
N PRO A 5 7.04 9.17 10.35
CA PRO A 5 7.52 7.84 10.72
C PRO A 5 6.42 6.79 10.57
N MET A 6 6.78 5.58 10.12
CA MET A 6 5.83 4.48 9.83
C MET A 6 4.89 4.16 11.00
N LEU A 7 5.40 4.24 12.24
CA LEU A 7 4.60 4.06 13.46
C LEU A 7 3.52 5.13 13.63
N HIS A 8 3.76 6.35 13.16
CA HIS A 8 2.77 7.42 13.18
C HIS A 8 1.64 7.12 12.18
N VAL A 9 1.99 6.73 10.96
CA VAL A 9 1.03 6.32 9.92
C VAL A 9 0.14 5.17 10.43
N TYR A 10 0.76 4.13 11.01
CA TYR A 10 0.04 3.01 11.61
C TYR A 10 -0.96 3.45 12.69
N ARG A 11 -0.56 4.32 13.62
CA ARG A 11 -1.45 4.81 14.69
C ARG A 11 -2.62 5.60 14.14
N GLN A 12 -2.38 6.43 13.12
CA GLN A 12 -3.43 7.22 12.48
C GLN A 12 -4.41 6.34 11.70
N ILE A 13 -3.94 5.33 10.98
CA ILE A 13 -4.80 4.36 10.27
C ILE A 13 -5.70 3.63 11.26
N LEU A 14 -5.14 3.14 12.37
CA LEU A 14 -5.94 2.48 13.41
C LEU A 14 -6.96 3.43 14.03
N LYS A 15 -6.60 4.70 14.25
CA LYS A 15 -7.54 5.70 14.76
C LYS A 15 -8.67 5.92 13.77
N ALA A 16 -8.37 6.14 12.49
CA ALA A 16 -9.35 6.39 11.44
C ALA A 16 -10.27 5.17 11.20
N ALA A 17 -9.68 3.97 11.14
CA ALA A 17 -10.44 2.72 11.01
C ALA A 17 -11.46 2.50 12.13
N ARG A 18 -11.24 3.02 13.35
CA ARG A 18 -12.23 2.91 14.44
C ARG A 18 -13.52 3.69 14.18
N PHE A 19 -13.45 4.77 13.42
CA PHE A 19 -14.61 5.60 13.04
C PHE A 19 -15.30 5.11 11.78
N PHE A 20 -14.75 4.10 11.10
CA PHE A 20 -15.32 3.56 9.88
C PHE A 20 -16.69 2.90 10.16
N PRO A 21 -17.80 3.39 9.58
CA PRO A 21 -19.16 2.92 9.85
C PRO A 21 -19.44 1.62 9.09
N SER A 22 -18.74 0.54 9.42
CA SER A 22 -18.91 -0.78 8.80
C SER A 22 -19.02 -1.88 9.84
N ILE A 23 -19.90 -2.84 9.58
CA ILE A 23 -20.03 -4.08 10.37
C ILE A 23 -18.71 -4.88 10.33
N LYS A 24 -17.93 -4.74 9.25
CA LYS A 24 -16.63 -5.41 9.06
C LYS A 24 -15.45 -4.63 9.66
N ARG A 25 -15.69 -3.53 10.36
CA ARG A 25 -14.65 -2.66 10.93
C ARG A 25 -13.60 -3.43 11.72
N ASP A 26 -14.02 -4.30 12.63
CA ASP A 26 -13.10 -4.99 13.53
C ASP A 26 -12.22 -5.99 12.75
N ARG A 27 -12.78 -6.60 11.69
CA ARG A 27 -12.03 -7.42 10.74
C ARG A 27 -11.01 -6.60 9.96
N ILE A 28 -11.39 -5.44 9.44
CA ILE A 28 -10.48 -4.53 8.72
C ILE A 28 -9.31 -4.11 9.63
N ILE A 29 -9.61 -3.75 10.89
CA ILE A 29 -8.59 -3.41 11.88
C ILE A 29 -7.65 -4.60 12.14
N ALA A 30 -8.18 -5.82 12.24
CA ALA A 30 -7.38 -7.03 12.43
C ALA A 30 -6.46 -7.30 11.23
N GLU A 31 -6.97 -7.17 10.00
CA GLU A 31 -6.20 -7.33 8.76
C GLU A 31 -5.07 -6.28 8.67
N ILE A 32 -5.36 -5.01 8.98
CA ILE A 32 -4.33 -3.95 9.03
C ILE A 32 -3.23 -4.30 10.04
N LYS A 33 -3.60 -4.73 11.25
CA LYS A 33 -2.61 -5.14 12.27
C LYS A 33 -1.77 -6.33 11.81
N HIS A 34 -2.40 -7.30 11.16
CA HIS A 34 -1.73 -8.48 10.62
C HIS A 34 -0.70 -8.08 9.57
N ASP A 35 -1.08 -7.25 8.60
CA ASP A 35 -0.20 -6.83 7.52
C ASP A 35 1.01 -6.01 7.99
N PHE A 36 0.81 -5.09 8.93
CA PHE A 36 1.91 -4.34 9.53
C PHE A 36 2.86 -5.24 10.33
N ARG A 37 2.34 -6.25 11.02
CA ARG A 37 3.17 -7.24 11.73
C ARG A 37 3.92 -8.15 10.77
N ALA A 38 3.28 -8.60 9.69
CA ALA A 38 3.88 -9.47 8.69
C ALA A 38 5.03 -8.78 7.95
N LYS A 39 4.96 -7.44 7.79
CA LYS A 39 5.98 -6.62 7.15
C LYS A 39 6.94 -5.93 8.15
N LYS A 40 6.92 -6.29 9.44
CA LYS A 40 7.74 -5.63 10.47
C LYS A 40 9.25 -5.77 10.22
N ASP A 41 9.66 -6.90 9.63
CA ASP A 41 11.06 -7.26 9.37
C ASP A 41 11.51 -6.86 7.96
N LEU A 42 10.70 -6.07 7.25
CA LEU A 42 10.99 -5.63 5.91
C LEU A 42 12.08 -4.55 5.93
N THR A 43 13.29 -4.94 5.56
CA THR A 43 14.50 -4.09 5.50
C THR A 43 14.80 -3.52 4.12
N ASP A 44 14.13 -4.02 3.09
CA ASP A 44 14.31 -3.57 1.71
C ASP A 44 13.73 -2.14 1.53
N PRO A 45 14.57 -1.13 1.19
CA PRO A 45 14.15 0.26 1.13
C PRO A 45 13.09 0.53 0.05
N GLU A 46 13.10 -0.18 -1.07
CA GLU A 46 12.10 0.01 -2.14
C GLU A 46 10.73 -0.56 -1.72
N ARG A 47 10.73 -1.71 -1.05
CA ARG A 47 9.49 -2.27 -0.53
C ARG A 47 8.96 -1.47 0.64
N LEU A 48 9.83 -0.86 1.44
CA LEU A 48 9.45 0.03 2.54
C LEU A 48 8.81 1.31 2.01
N SER A 49 9.37 1.94 0.97
CA SER A 49 8.78 3.14 0.35
C SER A 49 7.43 2.82 -0.29
N HIS A 50 7.32 1.70 -1.00
CA HIS A 50 6.05 1.29 -1.59
C HIS A 50 5.00 0.94 -0.52
N ALA A 51 5.38 0.22 0.54
CA ALA A 51 4.48 -0.08 1.66
C ALA A 51 4.01 1.19 2.37
N ARG A 52 4.89 2.18 2.48
CA ARG A 52 4.60 3.49 3.04
C ARG A 52 3.59 4.26 2.19
N GLU A 53 3.81 4.36 0.88
CA GLU A 53 2.89 5.05 -0.02
C GLU A 53 1.48 4.44 0.03
N LEU A 54 1.38 3.12 0.05
CA LEU A 54 0.10 2.42 0.20
C LEU A 54 -0.58 2.74 1.54
N ALA A 55 0.17 2.78 2.62
CA ALA A 55 -0.35 3.10 3.95
C ALA A 55 -0.83 4.57 4.03
N GLU A 56 -0.08 5.51 3.45
CA GLU A 56 -0.45 6.93 3.40
C GLU A 56 -1.71 7.15 2.56
N ARG A 57 -1.85 6.46 1.42
CA ARG A 57 -3.09 6.49 0.62
C ARG A 57 -4.29 5.94 1.39
N GLY A 58 -4.15 4.75 2.00
CA GLY A 58 -5.22 4.17 2.81
C GLY A 58 -5.59 5.01 4.03
N LEU A 59 -4.63 5.73 4.61
CA LEU A 59 -4.89 6.70 5.67
C LEU A 59 -5.74 7.86 5.16
N SER A 60 -5.40 8.45 4.01
CA SER A 60 -6.16 9.55 3.41
C SER A 60 -7.62 9.15 3.18
N ASP A 61 -7.85 7.93 2.66
CA ASP A 61 -9.21 7.42 2.42
C ASP A 61 -10.00 7.25 3.72
N LEU A 62 -9.36 6.72 4.78
CA LEU A 62 -10.01 6.54 6.08
C LEU A 62 -10.24 7.86 6.83
N GLN A 63 -9.39 8.86 6.61
CA GLN A 63 -9.51 10.18 7.22
C GLN A 63 -10.80 10.89 6.79
N ALA A 64 -11.33 10.60 5.60
CA ALA A 64 -12.62 11.12 5.14
C ALA A 64 -13.80 10.78 6.07
N TYR A 65 -13.67 9.70 6.85
CA TYR A 65 -14.70 9.25 7.80
C TYR A 65 -14.48 9.78 9.21
N LEU A 66 -13.38 10.49 9.48
CA LEU A 66 -13.13 11.06 10.80
C LEU A 66 -14.05 12.27 11.02
N PRO A 67 -14.69 12.39 12.20
CA PRO A 67 -15.48 13.56 12.54
C PRO A 67 -14.63 14.85 12.48
N ALA A 68 -13.36 14.79 12.90
CA ALA A 68 -12.43 15.91 12.85
C ALA A 68 -12.09 16.39 11.41
N ALA A 69 -12.29 15.56 10.38
CA ALA A 69 -12.13 15.98 8.99
C ALA A 69 -13.31 16.84 8.52
N ARG A 70 -14.51 16.67 9.12
CA ARG A 70 -15.68 17.52 8.84
C ARG A 70 -15.51 18.92 9.40
N ASP A 71 -14.85 19.07 10.54
CA ASP A 71 -14.53 20.37 11.15
C ASP A 71 -13.38 21.10 10.44
N ALA A 72 -12.54 20.37 9.69
CA ALA A 72 -11.35 20.92 9.02
C ALA A 72 -11.61 21.48 7.59
N GLY A 73 -12.86 21.46 7.09
CA GLY A 73 -13.26 22.21 5.90
C GLY A 73 -12.58 21.84 4.58
N GLY A 74 -12.03 20.62 4.44
CA GLY A 74 -11.39 20.15 3.21
C GLY A 74 -12.27 19.18 2.42
N ASP A 75 -12.57 19.52 1.17
CA ASP A 75 -13.25 18.66 0.19
C ASP A 75 -12.39 17.41 -0.10
N ILE A 76 -12.66 16.30 0.58
CA ILE A 76 -11.92 15.05 0.41
C ILE A 76 -12.69 14.16 -0.58
N SER A 77 -12.26 14.18 -1.84
CA SER A 77 -12.77 13.33 -2.92
C SER A 77 -12.25 11.90 -2.75
N VAL A 78 -13.08 10.98 -2.25
CA VAL A 78 -12.73 9.58 -2.04
C VAL A 78 -12.99 8.76 -3.31
N SER A 79 -11.94 8.45 -4.07
CA SER A 79 -12.00 7.43 -5.13
C SER A 79 -11.64 6.05 -4.57
N LEU A 80 -12.65 5.31 -4.11
CA LEU A 80 -12.54 3.89 -3.75
C LEU A 80 -12.26 3.03 -5.00
N LYS A 81 -11.02 3.03 -5.48
CA LYS A 81 -10.55 2.11 -6.53
C LYS A 81 -9.69 1.01 -5.90
N GLY A 82 -10.28 -0.16 -5.67
CA GLY A 82 -9.51 -1.42 -5.70
C GLY A 82 -9.52 -2.35 -4.49
N ALA A 83 -10.38 -2.16 -3.48
CA ALA A 83 -10.60 -3.17 -2.43
C ALA A 83 -11.52 -4.31 -2.93
N THR A 84 -11.12 -5.00 -4.00
CA THR A 84 -11.72 -6.27 -4.41
C THR A 84 -10.58 -7.23 -4.72
N GLY A 85 -10.50 -8.29 -3.91
CA GLY A 85 -9.40 -9.23 -3.91
C GLY A 85 -9.05 -9.75 -5.30
N LYS A 86 -7.75 -9.67 -5.63
CA LYS A 86 -7.15 -10.52 -6.64
C LYS A 86 -5.72 -10.80 -6.22
N GLY A 87 -5.43 -12.10 -6.13
CA GLY A 87 -4.31 -12.65 -5.38
C GLY A 87 -2.96 -12.05 -5.72
N PHE A 88 -2.14 -11.92 -4.67
CA PHE A 88 -0.71 -12.17 -4.78
C PHE A 88 -0.50 -13.64 -5.17
N SER A 89 -0.81 -13.98 -6.42
CA SER A 89 -0.36 -15.24 -7.02
C SER A 89 1.07 -14.99 -7.47
N GLY A 90 2.01 -15.55 -6.73
CA GLY A 90 3.38 -15.69 -7.20
C GLY A 90 3.41 -16.34 -8.57
N ARG A 91 4.14 -15.75 -9.49
CA ARG A 91 4.83 -16.49 -10.53
C ARG A 91 6.29 -16.08 -10.45
N SER A 92 7.03 -16.87 -9.67
CA SER A 92 8.44 -17.06 -9.89
C SER A 92 8.60 -17.63 -11.29
N GLU A 93 9.31 -16.93 -12.16
CA GLU A 93 9.95 -17.58 -13.29
C GLU A 93 11.44 -17.32 -13.14
N LYS A 94 12.13 -18.41 -12.82
CA LYS A 94 13.57 -18.50 -12.66
C LYS A 94 14.18 -18.76 -14.03
N ILE A 95 15.45 -18.34 -14.13
CA ILE A 95 16.59 -18.94 -14.82
C ILE A 95 16.78 -18.82 -16.34
N SER A 96 18.00 -18.37 -16.64
CA SER A 96 18.90 -18.76 -17.74
C SER A 96 18.46 -18.37 -19.15
N GLY A 97 19.32 -17.91 -20.04
CA GLY A 97 20.77 -17.80 -20.03
C GLY A 97 21.21 -17.45 -21.44
N SER A 98 22.43 -16.94 -21.54
CA SER A 98 23.34 -17.07 -22.68
C SER A 98 22.94 -16.58 -24.07
N ALA A 99 23.89 -15.82 -24.62
CA ALA A 99 24.33 -15.80 -26.01
C ALA A 99 23.64 -14.83 -26.98
N GLU A 100 24.30 -13.68 -27.13
CA GLU A 100 24.74 -13.12 -28.42
C GLU A 100 24.80 -14.17 -29.56
N PRO A 101 24.27 -13.83 -30.75
CA PRO A 101 25.21 -13.52 -31.83
C PRO A 101 24.79 -12.32 -32.68
N GLN A 102 25.79 -11.50 -32.97
CA GLN A 102 25.80 -10.50 -34.03
C GLN A 102 25.44 -11.13 -35.38
N LYS A 103 24.56 -10.47 -36.15
CA LYS A 103 24.40 -10.73 -37.60
C LYS A 103 25.02 -9.56 -38.37
N PRO A 104 26.04 -9.78 -39.21
CA PRO A 104 26.62 -8.74 -40.05
C PRO A 104 25.73 -8.39 -41.25
N PRO A 105 25.94 -7.21 -41.87
CA PRO A 105 25.09 -6.66 -42.92
C PRO A 105 25.22 -7.46 -44.22
N GLN A 106 24.11 -7.64 -44.94
CA GLN A 106 24.15 -8.14 -46.31
C GLN A 106 24.25 -6.93 -47.25
N ASP A 107 25.40 -6.83 -47.89
CA ASP A 107 25.66 -6.05 -49.09
C ASP A 107 25.77 -7.05 -50.25
N GLN A 108 25.26 -6.64 -51.43
CA GLN A 108 25.21 -7.32 -52.74
C GLN A 108 24.03 -8.26 -53.02
#